data_AF-A0A4R6R1P5-F1
#
_entry.id   AF-A0A4R6R1P5-F1
#
_cell.length_a   1.000
_cell.length_b   1.000
_cell.length_c   1.000
_cell.angle_alpha   90.00
_cell.angle_beta   90.00
_cell.angle_gamma   90.00
#
_symmetry.space_group_name_H-M   'P 1'
#
loop_
_entity.id
_entity.type
_entity.pdbx_description
1 polymer ?
#
loop_
_entity_poly.entity_id
_entity_poly.type
_entity_poly.pdbx_seq_one_letter_code
_entity_poly.pdbx_strand_id
1 'polypeptide(L)'
;MATAAIKPISAGKRSSGKTAKAVSATAGVSVTSRARKPAGQFQPVKPSTAGAATGGVVVLGYKRSQGVDAYLKQVHEATPVQMVEMERQGVAGTFITDLSKRMELPSSRVFAMLRIPPATAARKSAAGAVVDGRAGLAAIGMIKLLGIAQDIVEDSTAADAKDFDTVKWLGQWIERPQPALGGRKPADYLDTPTGVEIVAQLLGAIHSGAYL
;
A
#
# COMPACT_ATOMS: atom_id res chain seq x y z
N MET A 1 -23.53 57.35 -2.72
CA MET A 1 -22.90 58.01 -3.89
C MET A 1 -21.68 57.18 -4.26
N ALA A 2 -21.46 56.57 -5.43
CA ALA A 2 -22.17 56.36 -6.69
C ALA A 2 -21.70 54.96 -7.18
N THR A 3 -22.58 54.01 -7.47
CA THR A 3 -23.08 53.60 -8.79
C THR A 3 -22.00 53.41 -9.88
N ALA A 4 -21.65 52.16 -10.18
CA ALA A 4 -21.31 51.71 -11.54
C ALA A 4 -21.51 50.19 -11.64
N ALA A 5 -22.61 49.82 -12.30
CA ALA A 5 -22.91 48.48 -12.75
C ALA A 5 -22.34 48.29 -14.16
N ILE A 6 -21.88 47.08 -14.51
CA ILE A 6 -21.98 46.47 -15.85
C ILE A 6 -22.05 44.95 -15.65
N LYS A 7 -23.08 44.35 -16.25
CA LYS A 7 -23.44 42.92 -16.29
C LYS A 7 -23.10 42.35 -17.70
N PRO A 8 -23.34 41.06 -18.00
CA PRO A 8 -22.35 40.13 -18.56
C PRO A 8 -22.46 39.91 -20.08
N ILE A 9 -21.41 39.35 -20.68
CA ILE A 9 -21.42 38.84 -22.05
C ILE A 9 -21.74 37.34 -22.04
N SER A 10 -22.86 36.99 -22.67
CA SER A 10 -23.22 35.64 -23.12
C SER A 10 -23.62 35.75 -24.58
N ALA A 11 -23.08 34.87 -25.43
CA ALA A 11 -23.82 34.13 -26.47
C ALA A 11 -22.86 33.57 -27.51
N GLY A 12 -22.93 32.26 -27.72
CA GLY A 12 -22.20 31.56 -28.78
C GLY A 12 -22.72 30.14 -28.98
N LYS A 13 -24.04 29.96 -29.08
CA LYS A 13 -24.65 28.73 -29.62
C LYS A 13 -24.27 28.62 -31.11
N ARG A 14 -23.72 27.48 -31.52
CA ARG A 14 -23.92 26.97 -32.89
C ARG A 14 -24.50 25.57 -32.84
N SER A 15 -25.58 25.45 -33.60
CA SER A 15 -26.47 24.32 -33.80
C SER A 15 -25.95 23.40 -34.91
N SER A 16 -26.07 22.10 -34.66
CA SER A 16 -26.61 21.03 -35.54
C SER A 16 -26.55 21.16 -37.08
N GLY A 17 -26.06 20.08 -37.70
CA GLY A 17 -26.30 19.66 -39.09
C GLY A 17 -25.56 18.34 -39.32
N LYS A 18 -26.19 17.16 -39.14
CA LYS A 18 -27.08 16.42 -40.05
C LYS A 18 -26.30 15.57 -41.11
N THR A 19 -26.47 14.25 -40.96
CA THR A 19 -26.46 13.16 -41.96
C THR A 19 -25.21 12.85 -42.78
N ALA A 20 -24.73 11.60 -42.65
CA ALA A 20 -24.59 10.69 -43.79
C ALA A 20 -24.56 9.23 -43.29
N LYS A 21 -25.56 8.45 -43.72
CA LYS A 21 -25.64 6.99 -43.68
C LYS A 21 -25.19 6.50 -45.04
N ALA A 22 -24.21 5.61 -45.12
CA ALA A 22 -23.90 4.89 -46.36
C ALA A 22 -23.08 3.60 -46.09
N VAL A 23 -23.80 2.48 -46.28
CA VAL A 23 -23.41 1.21 -46.95
C VAL A 23 -22.17 0.41 -46.53
N SER A 24 -22.48 -0.75 -45.96
CA SER A 24 -22.04 -2.12 -46.31
C SER A 24 -21.07 -2.28 -47.49
N ALA A 25 -20.02 -3.11 -47.33
CA ALA A 25 -19.99 -4.50 -47.78
C ALA A 25 -18.57 -5.12 -47.83
N THR A 26 -18.49 -6.37 -47.34
CA THR A 26 -17.69 -7.52 -47.84
C THR A 26 -16.16 -7.45 -47.98
N ALA A 27 -15.49 -8.27 -47.16
CA ALA A 27 -14.62 -9.42 -47.54
C ALA A 27 -13.74 -9.73 -46.30
N GLY A 28 -13.80 -10.88 -45.64
CA GLY A 28 -13.77 -12.23 -46.22
C GLY A 28 -12.33 -12.68 -46.41
N VAL A 29 -11.56 -12.87 -45.32
CA VAL A 29 -10.38 -13.76 -45.33
C VAL A 29 -10.33 -14.52 -44.01
N SER A 30 -10.86 -15.74 -44.06
CA SER A 30 -10.68 -16.79 -43.07
C SER A 30 -9.24 -17.31 -43.18
N VAL A 31 -8.36 -16.93 -42.24
CA VAL A 31 -7.08 -17.64 -42.06
C VAL A 31 -7.28 -18.68 -40.97
N THR A 32 -7.71 -19.87 -41.38
CA THR A 32 -7.46 -21.10 -40.64
C THR A 32 -5.96 -21.34 -40.61
N SER A 33 -5.31 -21.11 -39.48
CA SER A 33 -3.97 -21.64 -39.23
C SER A 33 -3.96 -22.57 -38.03
N ARG A 34 -3.61 -23.80 -38.39
CA ARG A 34 -3.53 -25.04 -37.64
C ARG A 34 -2.78 -24.91 -36.33
N ALA A 35 -3.28 -25.63 -35.34
CA ALA A 35 -2.75 -25.79 -33.99
C ALA A 35 -1.24 -26.07 -33.94
N ARG A 36 -0.53 -25.32 -33.08
CA ARG A 36 0.69 -25.79 -32.44
C ARG A 36 0.51 -25.65 -30.92
N LYS A 37 0.37 -26.80 -30.27
CA LYS A 37 0.18 -26.99 -28.84
C LYS A 37 1.53 -26.75 -28.13
N PRO A 38 1.74 -25.70 -27.32
CA PRO A 38 2.82 -25.74 -26.35
C PRO A 38 2.35 -26.62 -25.19
N ALA A 39 2.83 -27.87 -25.17
CA ALA A 39 2.75 -28.72 -23.99
C ALA A 39 3.69 -28.14 -22.92
N GLY A 40 3.20 -27.13 -22.22
CA GLY A 40 3.78 -26.61 -20.98
C GLY A 40 2.65 -26.49 -19.98
N GLN A 41 2.44 -27.55 -19.19
CA GLN A 41 1.51 -27.50 -18.06
C GLN A 41 2.02 -26.44 -17.09
N PHE A 42 1.46 -25.23 -17.14
CA PHE A 42 1.51 -24.31 -16.01
C PHE A 42 0.63 -24.92 -14.93
N GLN A 43 1.24 -25.73 -14.08
CA GLN A 43 0.62 -26.16 -12.84
C GLN A 43 0.41 -24.92 -11.98
N PRO A 44 -0.78 -24.71 -11.39
CA PRO A 44 -0.93 -23.71 -10.36
C PRO A 44 -0.01 -24.12 -9.21
N VAL A 45 0.99 -23.28 -8.92
CA VAL A 45 1.83 -23.44 -7.72
C VAL A 45 0.87 -23.37 -6.54
N LYS A 46 0.56 -24.54 -5.96
CA LYS A 46 -0.18 -24.64 -4.71
C LYS A 46 0.55 -23.77 -3.70
N PRO A 47 -0.14 -22.95 -2.87
CA PRO A 47 0.54 -22.34 -1.74
C PRO A 47 1.11 -23.47 -0.91
N SER A 48 2.43 -23.55 -0.89
CA SER A 48 3.16 -24.52 -0.10
C SER A 48 2.72 -24.31 1.34
N THR A 49 1.99 -25.28 1.86
CA THR A 49 1.74 -25.41 3.30
C THR A 49 3.11 -25.48 3.96
N ALA A 50 3.51 -24.37 4.57
CA ALA A 50 4.75 -24.25 5.32
C ALA A 50 4.79 -25.36 6.38
N GLY A 51 5.74 -26.27 6.20
CA GLY A 51 6.03 -27.35 7.11
C GLY A 51 7.49 -27.75 6.99
N ALA A 52 8.14 -27.80 8.15
CA ALA A 52 9.48 -28.32 8.44
C ALA A 52 10.66 -27.36 8.20
N ALA A 53 11.09 -26.80 9.34
CA ALA A 53 12.33 -26.09 9.56
C ALA A 53 13.55 -27.00 9.36
N THR A 54 14.60 -26.43 8.76
CA THR A 54 15.98 -26.94 8.85
C THR A 54 16.90 -25.71 8.87
N GLY A 55 17.58 -25.47 10.00
CA GLY A 55 18.49 -24.31 10.21
C GLY A 55 17.80 -23.01 10.64
N GLY A 56 16.84 -23.13 11.57
CA GLY A 56 15.64 -22.30 11.70
C GLY A 56 15.81 -20.81 12.00
N VAL A 57 15.82 -19.99 10.94
CA VAL A 57 15.26 -18.64 11.02
C VAL A 57 13.74 -18.80 11.18
N VAL A 58 13.22 -18.55 12.38
CA VAL A 58 11.77 -18.57 12.63
C VAL A 58 11.13 -17.45 11.81
N VAL A 59 10.34 -17.85 10.81
CA VAL A 59 9.55 -16.93 10.00
C VAL A 59 8.43 -16.35 10.87
N LEU A 60 8.43 -15.03 11.04
CA LEU A 60 7.41 -14.31 11.80
C LEU A 60 6.16 -14.13 10.93
N GLY A 61 5.27 -15.12 10.98
CA GLY A 61 3.99 -15.10 10.28
C GLY A 61 2.89 -14.41 11.10
N TYR A 62 2.08 -13.58 10.46
CA TYR A 62 0.91 -12.96 11.09
C TYR A 62 -0.14 -14.00 11.51
N LYS A 63 -0.52 -13.97 12.78
CA LYS A 63 -1.64 -14.78 13.32
C LYS A 63 -2.76 -13.86 13.79
N ARG A 64 -3.92 -13.96 13.14
CA ARG A 64 -5.08 -13.12 13.46
C ARG A 64 -5.55 -13.22 14.92
N SER A 65 -5.41 -14.40 15.54
CA SER A 65 -5.74 -14.62 16.95
C SER A 65 -4.87 -13.84 17.93
N GLN A 66 -3.66 -13.43 17.52
CA GLN A 66 -2.75 -12.63 18.34
C GLN A 66 -2.97 -11.12 18.18
N GLY A 67 -3.67 -10.70 17.12
CA GLY A 67 -3.93 -9.29 16.82
C GLY A 67 -2.77 -8.59 16.10
N VAL A 68 -3.02 -7.33 15.69
CA VAL A 68 -2.07 -6.52 14.93
C VAL A 68 -0.93 -6.03 15.83
N ASP A 69 -1.25 -5.48 17.00
CA ASP A 69 -0.25 -4.89 17.91
C ASP A 69 0.79 -5.91 18.38
N ALA A 70 0.38 -7.14 18.72
CA ALA A 70 1.30 -8.21 19.10
C ALA A 70 2.25 -8.60 17.96
N TYR A 71 1.74 -8.63 16.72
CA TYR A 71 2.57 -8.89 15.55
C TYR A 71 3.55 -7.75 15.29
N LEU A 72 3.12 -6.49 15.39
CA LEU A 72 4.01 -5.33 15.24
C LEU A 72 5.14 -5.36 16.27
N LYS A 73 4.83 -5.65 17.55
CA LYS A 73 5.84 -5.81 18.59
C LYS A 73 6.83 -6.93 18.26
N GLN A 74 6.34 -8.07 17.80
CA GLN A 74 7.21 -9.19 17.42
C GLN A 74 8.12 -8.85 16.23
N VAL A 75 7.63 -8.07 15.26
CA VAL A 75 8.44 -7.63 14.11
C VAL A 75 9.44 -6.55 14.49
N HIS A 76 9.09 -5.69 15.45
CA HIS A 76 10.01 -4.70 16.02
C HIS A 76 11.20 -5.35 16.72
N GLU A 77 10.97 -6.45 17.44
CA GLU A 77 12.02 -7.26 18.08
C GLU A 77 12.77 -8.19 17.09
N ALA A 78 12.41 -8.19 15.80
CA ALA A 78 12.97 -9.11 14.83
C ALA A 78 14.41 -8.78 14.42
N THR A 79 15.22 -9.81 14.21
CA THR A 79 16.58 -9.65 13.70
C THR A 79 16.59 -9.22 12.22
N PRO A 80 17.67 -8.57 11.73
CA PRO A 80 17.78 -8.20 10.32
C PRO A 80 17.61 -9.37 9.36
N VAL A 81 18.08 -10.56 9.73
CA VAL A 81 17.94 -11.78 8.92
C VAL A 81 16.47 -12.22 8.83
N GLN A 82 15.71 -12.12 9.92
CA GLN A 82 14.27 -12.40 9.91
C GLN A 82 13.51 -11.38 9.07
N MET A 83 13.89 -10.10 9.11
CA MET A 83 13.29 -9.07 8.28
C MET A 83 13.48 -9.35 6.78
N VAL A 84 14.68 -9.77 6.37
CA VAL A 84 14.93 -10.17 4.97
C VAL A 84 14.06 -11.36 4.57
N GLU A 85 13.87 -12.34 5.45
CA GLU A 85 13.02 -13.48 5.15
C GLU A 85 11.54 -13.08 5.03
N MET A 86 11.06 -12.21 5.91
CA MET A 86 9.72 -11.63 5.79
C MET A 86 9.54 -10.88 4.47
N GLU A 87 10.54 -10.11 4.03
CA GLU A 87 10.51 -9.39 2.75
C GLU A 87 10.40 -10.33 1.55
N ARG A 88 11.07 -11.48 1.61
CA ARG A 88 10.99 -12.51 0.56
C ARG A 88 9.64 -13.20 0.53
N GLN A 89 9.08 -13.50 1.70
CA GLN A 89 7.83 -14.25 1.80
C GLN A 89 6.60 -13.37 1.59
N GLY A 90 6.67 -12.10 2.00
CA GLY A 90 5.54 -11.16 2.02
C GLY A 90 4.72 -11.24 3.31
N VAL A 91 3.56 -10.60 3.30
CA VAL A 91 2.68 -10.49 4.47
C VAL A 91 1.32 -11.12 4.22
N ALA A 92 0.69 -11.69 5.24
CA ALA A 92 -0.65 -12.27 5.10
C ALA A 92 -1.66 -11.24 4.59
N GLY A 93 -2.52 -11.59 3.61
CA GLY A 93 -3.53 -10.65 3.10
C GLY A 93 -4.52 -10.17 4.18
N THR A 94 -4.78 -11.01 5.19
CA THR A 94 -5.59 -10.66 6.36
C THR A 94 -4.95 -9.57 7.21
N PHE A 95 -3.61 -9.57 7.34
CA PHE A 95 -2.87 -8.57 8.10
C PHE A 95 -3.15 -7.16 7.59
N ILE A 96 -3.14 -6.94 6.26
CA ILE A 96 -3.31 -5.60 5.68
C ILE A 96 -4.70 -5.02 6.00
N THR A 97 -5.73 -5.88 6.01
CA THR A 97 -7.10 -5.47 6.36
C THR A 97 -7.24 -5.17 7.85
N ASP A 98 -6.60 -5.96 8.71
CA ASP A 98 -6.66 -5.74 10.14
C ASP A 98 -5.80 -4.52 10.54
N LEU A 99 -4.66 -4.31 9.88
CA LEU A 99 -3.82 -3.12 10.02
C LEU A 99 -4.59 -1.85 9.61
N SER A 100 -5.35 -1.87 8.50
CA SER A 100 -6.11 -0.68 8.08
C SER A 100 -7.12 -0.26 9.14
N LYS A 101 -7.78 -1.22 9.79
CA LYS A 101 -8.71 -0.95 10.89
C LYS A 101 -7.99 -0.37 12.10
N ARG A 102 -6.82 -0.92 12.45
CA ARG A 102 -6.00 -0.45 13.58
C ARG A 102 -5.47 0.97 13.38
N MET A 103 -5.17 1.34 12.13
CA MET A 103 -4.78 2.70 11.73
C MET A 103 -5.97 3.67 11.59
N GLU A 104 -7.20 3.20 11.72
CA GLU A 104 -8.43 3.96 11.44
C GLU A 104 -8.47 4.54 10.01
N LEU A 105 -7.89 3.83 9.05
CA LEU A 105 -7.91 4.20 7.64
C LEU A 105 -8.86 3.29 6.83
N PRO A 106 -9.55 3.83 5.81
CA PRO A 106 -10.30 2.99 4.89
C PRO A 106 -9.38 1.95 4.23
N SER A 107 -9.78 0.67 4.21
CA SER A 107 -8.95 -0.40 3.62
C SER A 107 -8.57 -0.11 2.17
N SER A 108 -9.48 0.50 1.40
CA SER A 108 -9.21 0.95 0.02
C SER A 108 -8.04 1.93 -0.07
N ARG A 109 -7.88 2.80 0.92
CA ARG A 109 -6.78 3.78 0.96
C ARG A 109 -5.46 3.11 1.28
N VAL A 110 -5.42 2.21 2.27
CA VAL A 110 -4.22 1.41 2.58
C VAL A 110 -3.82 0.55 1.38
N PHE A 111 -4.78 -0.09 0.71
CA PHE A 111 -4.50 -0.85 -0.52
C PHE A 111 -3.92 0.04 -1.62
N ALA A 112 -4.43 1.26 -1.80
CA ALA A 112 -3.89 2.20 -2.78
C ALA A 112 -2.45 2.62 -2.46
N MET A 113 -2.14 2.92 -1.19
CA MET A 113 -0.78 3.26 -0.73
C MET A 113 0.22 2.12 -1.02
N LEU A 114 -0.20 0.89 -0.73
CA LEU A 114 0.65 -0.30 -0.90
C LEU A 114 0.64 -0.86 -2.33
N ARG A 115 -0.03 -0.17 -3.28
CA ARG A 115 -0.23 -0.59 -4.68
C ARG A 115 -0.83 -1.99 -4.83
N ILE A 116 -1.80 -2.31 -3.98
CA ILE A 116 -2.56 -3.57 -4.04
C ILE A 116 -3.90 -3.30 -4.71
N PRO A 117 -4.21 -3.95 -5.85
CA PRO A 117 -5.55 -3.87 -6.40
C PRO A 117 -6.59 -4.38 -5.38
N PRO A 118 -7.70 -3.64 -5.11
CA PRO A 118 -8.65 -4.02 -4.06
C PRO A 118 -9.23 -5.43 -4.23
N ALA A 119 -9.50 -5.84 -5.47
CA ALA A 119 -9.96 -7.19 -5.78
C ALA A 119 -8.91 -8.26 -5.41
N THR A 120 -7.63 -7.98 -5.64
CA THR A 120 -6.52 -8.86 -5.26
C THR A 120 -6.36 -8.91 -3.75
N ALA A 121 -6.46 -7.78 -3.05
CA ALA A 121 -6.42 -7.72 -1.59
C ALA A 121 -7.55 -8.55 -0.96
N ALA A 122 -8.79 -8.33 -1.41
CA ALA A 122 -9.96 -9.06 -0.93
C ALA A 122 -9.83 -10.57 -1.21
N ARG A 123 -9.41 -10.95 -2.42
CA ARG A 123 -9.18 -12.35 -2.79
C ARG A 123 -8.09 -13.00 -1.94
N LYS A 124 -6.93 -12.36 -1.79
CA LYS A 124 -5.81 -12.90 -0.99
C LYS A 124 -6.18 -12.97 0.50
N SER A 125 -6.87 -11.97 1.04
CA SER A 125 -7.36 -11.99 2.42
C SER A 125 -8.39 -13.10 2.66
N ALA A 126 -9.35 -13.30 1.75
CA ALA A 126 -10.37 -14.34 1.89
C ALA A 126 -9.77 -15.76 1.78
N ALA A 127 -8.76 -15.93 0.92
CA ALA A 127 -8.05 -17.20 0.75
C ALA A 127 -6.97 -17.46 1.81
N GLY A 128 -6.72 -16.53 2.73
CA GLY A 128 -5.59 -16.62 3.68
C GLY A 128 -4.22 -16.62 2.99
N ALA A 129 -4.13 -16.09 1.76
CA ALA A 129 -2.93 -16.08 0.96
C ALA A 129 -2.02 -14.87 1.29
N VAL A 130 -0.76 -14.99 0.91
CA VAL A 130 0.28 -13.99 1.18
C VAL A 130 0.33 -12.94 0.06
N VAL A 131 0.52 -11.68 0.44
CA VAL A 131 0.81 -10.54 -0.41
C VAL A 131 2.33 -10.36 -0.45
N ASP A 132 2.91 -10.73 -1.58
CA ASP A 132 4.33 -10.81 -1.87
C ASP A 132 4.76 -9.76 -2.91
N GLY A 133 6.05 -9.76 -3.28
CA GLY A 133 6.63 -8.86 -4.26
C GLY A 133 6.56 -7.39 -3.80
N ARG A 134 6.29 -6.47 -4.74
CA ARG A 134 6.29 -5.01 -4.45
C ARG A 134 5.31 -4.62 -3.34
N ALA A 135 4.12 -5.20 -3.35
CA ALA A 135 3.11 -4.92 -2.35
C ALA A 135 3.48 -5.47 -0.96
N GLY A 136 4.09 -6.67 -0.92
CA GLY A 136 4.61 -7.24 0.33
C GLY A 136 5.73 -6.38 0.90
N LEU A 137 6.67 -5.93 0.06
CA LEU A 137 7.74 -5.02 0.44
C LEU A 137 7.21 -3.68 0.98
N ALA A 138 6.22 -3.08 0.31
CA ALA A 138 5.58 -1.85 0.77
C ALA A 138 4.90 -2.06 2.14
N ALA A 139 4.21 -3.18 2.34
CA ALA A 139 3.57 -3.51 3.61
C ALA A 139 4.60 -3.69 4.74
N ILE A 140 5.75 -4.32 4.45
CA ILE A 140 6.83 -4.46 5.42
C ILE A 140 7.50 -3.11 5.69
N GLY A 141 7.64 -2.25 4.68
CA GLY A 141 8.07 -0.88 4.84
C GLY A 141 7.18 -0.10 5.82
N MET A 142 5.85 -0.27 5.72
CA MET A 142 4.93 0.30 6.70
C MET A 142 5.16 -0.23 8.12
N ILE A 143 5.43 -1.53 8.28
CA ILE A 143 5.74 -2.11 9.60
C ILE A 143 7.03 -1.51 10.16
N LYS A 144 8.07 -1.31 9.32
CA LYS A 144 9.31 -0.65 9.74
C LYS A 144 9.07 0.79 10.20
N LEU A 145 8.24 1.55 9.48
CA LEU A 145 7.89 2.93 9.88
C LEU A 145 7.12 2.96 11.20
N LEU A 146 6.26 1.96 11.46
CA LEU A 146 5.61 1.81 12.75
C LEU A 146 6.62 1.52 13.87
N GLY A 147 7.61 0.66 13.61
CA GLY A 147 8.69 0.40 14.56
C GLY A 147 9.46 1.67 14.91
N ILE A 148 9.88 2.45 13.91
CA ILE A 148 10.56 3.73 14.12
C ILE A 148 9.68 4.70 14.91
N ALA A 149 8.39 4.82 14.56
CA ALA A 149 7.47 5.68 15.30
C ALA A 149 7.30 5.21 16.76
N GLN A 150 7.34 3.90 17.01
CA GLN A 150 7.25 3.32 18.34
C GLN A 150 8.51 3.64 19.16
N ASP A 151 9.70 3.49 18.57
CA ASP A 151 10.98 3.87 19.20
C ASP A 151 10.95 5.34 19.66
N ILE A 152 10.45 6.24 18.81
CA ILE A 152 10.36 7.68 19.11
C ILE A 152 9.46 7.94 20.33
N VAL A 153 8.38 7.18 20.48
CA VAL A 153 7.44 7.32 21.60
C VAL A 153 8.04 6.72 22.87
N GLU A 154 8.72 5.57 22.76
CA GLU A 154 9.39 4.90 23.88
C GLU A 154 10.55 5.72 24.45
N ASP A 155 11.29 6.41 23.59
CA ASP A 155 12.36 7.33 23.99
C ASP A 155 11.84 8.67 24.54
N SER A 156 10.53 8.93 24.43
CA SER A 156 9.94 10.19 24.89
C SER A 156 9.79 10.22 26.41
N THR A 157 10.21 11.33 27.03
CA THR A 157 10.04 11.57 28.48
C THR A 157 8.67 12.17 28.84
N ALA A 158 7.79 12.38 27.85
CA ALA A 158 6.47 12.96 28.07
C ALA A 158 5.55 12.01 28.86
N ALA A 159 4.78 12.55 29.81
CA ALA A 159 3.85 11.77 30.63
C ALA A 159 2.78 11.05 29.80
N ASP A 160 2.33 11.68 28.70
CA ASP A 160 1.30 11.17 27.81
C ASP A 160 1.81 10.09 26.82
N ALA A 161 3.13 9.84 26.77
CA ALA A 161 3.72 8.88 25.85
C ALA A 161 3.26 7.43 26.13
N LYS A 162 2.92 7.11 27.39
CA LYS A 162 2.50 5.76 27.80
C LYS A 162 1.19 5.30 27.18
N ASP A 163 0.26 6.23 26.93
CA ASP A 163 -1.05 5.96 26.36
C ASP A 163 -1.15 6.40 24.89
N PHE A 164 -0.02 6.74 24.28
CA PHE A 164 0.02 7.24 22.91
C PHE A 164 -0.22 6.12 21.90
N ASP A 165 -1.25 6.30 21.07
CA ASP A 165 -1.55 5.35 20.01
C ASP A 165 -0.70 5.63 18.76
N THR A 166 0.51 5.06 18.74
CA THR A 166 1.48 5.17 17.63
C THR A 166 0.89 4.74 16.30
N VAL A 167 0.10 3.65 16.27
CA VAL A 167 -0.41 3.08 15.01
C VAL A 167 -1.44 4.02 14.39
N LYS A 168 -2.36 4.55 15.20
CA LYS A 168 -3.34 5.54 14.77
C LYS A 168 -2.68 6.85 14.37
N TRP A 169 -1.71 7.32 15.16
CA TRP A 169 -0.97 8.53 14.85
C TRP A 169 -0.26 8.43 13.51
N LEU A 170 0.49 7.34 13.27
CA LEU A 170 1.22 7.18 12.02
C LEU A 170 0.27 7.11 10.82
N GLY A 171 -0.85 6.39 10.95
CA GLY A 171 -1.89 6.32 9.91
C GLY A 171 -2.42 7.69 9.51
N GLN A 172 -2.59 8.61 10.47
CA GLN A 172 -2.99 9.98 10.18
C GLN A 172 -1.83 10.85 9.68
N TRP A 173 -0.62 10.67 10.23
CA TRP A 173 0.55 11.49 9.91
C TRP A 173 1.01 11.29 8.47
N ILE A 174 1.00 10.05 7.95
CA ILE A 174 1.39 9.76 6.56
C ILE A 174 0.46 10.38 5.52
N GLU A 175 -0.75 10.79 5.92
CA GLU A 175 -1.72 11.48 5.05
C GLU A 175 -1.58 12.99 5.05
N ARG A 176 -0.76 13.54 5.95
CA ARG A 176 -0.53 14.99 6.05
C ARG A 176 0.60 15.40 5.11
N PRO A 177 0.40 16.43 4.28
CA PRO A 177 1.47 17.04 3.49
C PRO A 177 2.65 17.46 4.36
N GLN A 178 3.87 17.10 3.95
CA GLN A 178 5.09 17.43 4.66
C GLN A 178 5.89 18.49 3.89
N PRO A 179 6.25 19.63 4.52
CA PRO A 179 7.09 20.64 3.87
C PRO A 179 8.42 20.08 3.37
N ALA A 180 9.07 19.20 4.16
CA ALA A 180 10.32 18.53 3.80
C ALA A 180 10.21 17.63 2.56
N LEU A 181 9.01 17.20 2.18
CA LEU A 181 8.74 16.42 0.96
C LEU A 181 8.21 17.30 -0.19
N GLY A 182 8.42 18.62 -0.11
CA GLY A 182 7.89 19.58 -1.08
C GLY A 182 6.37 19.67 -1.06
N GLY A 183 5.74 19.47 0.10
CA GLY A 183 4.28 19.50 0.27
C GLY A 183 3.57 18.22 -0.17
N ARG A 184 4.30 17.13 -0.43
CA ARG A 184 3.71 15.81 -0.70
C ARG A 184 3.43 15.05 0.58
N LYS A 185 2.57 14.04 0.48
CA LYS A 185 2.24 13.15 1.59
C LYS A 185 3.27 12.02 1.68
N PRO A 186 3.72 11.63 2.88
CA PRO A 186 4.56 10.44 3.06
C PRO A 186 3.95 9.18 2.44
N ALA A 187 2.62 9.04 2.51
CA ALA A 187 1.86 7.94 1.92
C ALA A 187 2.12 7.73 0.40
N ASP A 188 2.48 8.77 -0.33
CA ASP A 188 2.72 8.71 -1.78
C ASP A 188 4.09 8.10 -2.14
N TYR A 189 4.95 7.89 -1.15
CA TYR A 189 6.30 7.32 -1.31
C TYR A 189 6.38 5.84 -0.90
N LEU A 190 5.37 5.33 -0.20
CA LEU A 190 5.42 4.00 0.45
C LEU A 190 5.37 2.82 -0.53
N ASP A 191 5.14 3.07 -1.82
CA ASP A 191 5.08 2.04 -2.86
C ASP A 191 6.45 1.58 -3.38
N THR A 192 7.53 2.16 -2.85
CA THR A 192 8.92 1.85 -3.18
C THR A 192 9.79 1.75 -1.93
N PRO A 193 10.81 0.87 -1.92
CA PRO A 193 11.75 0.78 -0.80
C PRO A 193 12.48 2.12 -0.54
N THR A 194 12.95 2.78 -1.60
CA THR A 194 13.60 4.10 -1.50
C THR A 194 12.69 5.15 -0.90
N GLY A 195 11.40 5.16 -1.27
CA GLY A 195 10.44 6.08 -0.68
C GLY A 195 10.18 5.81 0.80
N VAL A 196 10.17 4.54 1.22
CA VAL A 196 10.11 4.17 2.64
C VAL A 196 11.33 4.69 3.40
N GLU A 197 12.54 4.58 2.83
CA GLU A 197 13.77 5.12 3.43
C GLU A 197 13.71 6.64 3.62
N ILE A 198 13.21 7.37 2.63
CA ILE A 198 13.00 8.83 2.72
C ILE A 198 12.06 9.17 3.89
N VAL A 199 10.95 8.43 4.02
CA VAL A 199 9.98 8.65 5.10
C VAL A 199 10.56 8.25 6.46
N ALA A 200 11.37 7.18 6.51
CA ALA A 200 12.07 6.77 7.73
C ALA A 200 13.06 7.84 8.18
N GLN A 201 13.82 8.42 7.26
CA GLN A 201 14.74 9.52 7.55
C GLN A 201 13.99 10.76 8.05
N LEU A 202 12.81 11.07 7.48
CA LEU A 202 11.96 12.14 7.96
C LEU A 202 11.47 11.92 9.40
N LEU A 203 11.05 10.70 9.75
CA LEU A 203 10.70 10.35 11.13
C LEU A 203 11.90 10.51 12.08
N GLY A 204 13.08 10.05 11.67
CA GLY A 204 14.31 10.21 12.45
C GLY A 204 14.72 11.68 12.66
N ALA A 205 14.51 12.53 11.65
CA ALA A 205 14.73 13.97 11.77
C ALA A 205 13.75 14.63 12.75
N ILE A 206 12.48 14.21 12.75
CA ILE A 206 11.47 14.68 13.72
C ILE A 206 11.88 14.33 15.16
N HIS A 207 12.42 13.13 15.38
CA HIS A 207 12.88 12.69 16.70
C HIS A 207 14.11 13.46 17.19
N SER A 208 15.13 13.59 16.33
CA SER A 208 16.39 14.25 16.67
C SER A 208 16.33 15.78 16.65
N GLY A 209 15.28 16.35 16.07
CA GLY A 209 15.17 17.80 15.81
C GLY A 209 16.10 18.28 14.68
N ALA A 210 16.63 17.36 13.87
CA ALA A 210 17.48 17.71 12.73
C ALA A 210 16.66 18.37 11.61
N TYR A 211 17.27 19.32 10.91
CA TYR A 211 16.68 19.96 9.73
C TYR A 211 16.98 19.14 8.47
N LEU A 212 15.97 18.99 7.60
CA LEU A 212 16.04 18.34 6.27
C LEU A 212 15.81 19.35 5.16
#